data_AF-A0A0B1SJ07-F1
#
_entry.id   AF-A0A0B1SJ07-F1
#
_cell.length_a   1.000
_cell.length_b   1.000
_cell.length_c   1.000
_cell.angle_alpha   90.00
_cell.angle_beta   90.00
_cell.angle_gamma   90.00
#
_symmetry.space_group_name_H-M   'P 1'
#
loop_
_entity.id
_entity.type
_entity.pdbx_description
1 polymer ?
#
loop_
_entity_poly.entity_id
_entity_poly.type
_entity_poly.pdbx_seq_one_letter_code
_entity_poly.pdbx_strand_id
1 'polypeptide(L)'
;MAVAMFLIGCIVAKFENVLDHFVIGFLVIIVANVPQGLPATVMSQLRIIARRMAQKNIYIKRLELIDELGAATVICADKSGTLTMNQMVVTDLWYNGRLIPGAGVDLKHPHIRAMRSTVKNGDRLEEPLPDIFTGNRY
;
A
#
# COMPACT_ATOMS: atom_id res chain seq x y z
N MET A 1 -7.16 -26.26 25.41
CA MET A 1 -8.08 -27.15 24.67
C MET A 1 -7.44 -28.47 24.25
N ALA A 2 -6.36 -28.48 23.46
CA ALA A 2 -5.69 -29.73 23.04
C ALA A 2 -5.23 -30.61 24.22
N VAL A 3 -4.56 -30.04 25.23
CA VAL A 3 -4.13 -30.77 26.44
C VAL A 3 -5.32 -31.33 27.23
N ALA A 4 -6.39 -30.55 27.35
CA ALA A 4 -7.61 -30.98 28.05
C ALA A 4 -8.28 -32.16 27.34
N MET A 5 -8.45 -32.09 26.01
CA MET A 5 -8.97 -33.19 25.18
C MET A 5 -8.09 -34.43 25.27
N PHE A 6 -6.76 -34.27 25.27
CA PHE A 6 -5.82 -35.37 25.43
C PHE A 6 -5.95 -36.05 26.80
N LEU A 7 -5.95 -35.27 27.90
CA LEU A 7 -6.10 -35.81 29.26
C LEU A 7 -7.46 -36.48 29.46
N ILE A 8 -8.54 -35.87 28.96
CA ILE A 8 -9.88 -36.46 29.00
C ILE A 8 -9.90 -37.77 28.21
N GLY A 9 -9.29 -37.81 27.03
CA GLY A 9 -9.14 -39.01 26.21
C GLY A 9 -8.39 -40.12 26.94
N CYS A 10 -7.24 -39.83 27.56
CA CYS A 10 -6.48 -40.80 28.33
C CYS A 10 -7.24 -41.31 29.57
N ILE A 11 -7.98 -40.45 30.26
CA ILE A 11 -8.77 -40.81 31.45
C ILE A 11 -9.95 -41.71 31.05
N VAL A 12 -10.68 -41.37 29.99
CA VAL A 12 -11.83 -42.14 29.49
C VAL A 12 -11.38 -43.49 28.92
N ALA A 13 -10.26 -43.53 28.21
CA ALA A 13 -9.67 -44.75 27.64
C ALA A 13 -8.88 -45.58 28.66
N LYS A 14 -8.88 -45.24 29.95
CA LYS A 14 -8.14 -45.93 31.01
C LYS A 14 -6.66 -46.14 30.69
N PHE A 15 -6.02 -45.17 30.03
CA PHE A 15 -4.64 -45.23 29.56
C PHE A 15 -4.33 -46.36 28.55
N GLU A 16 -5.34 -46.94 27.91
CA GLU A 16 -5.13 -47.80 26.74
C GLU A 16 -4.93 -46.94 25.48
N ASN A 17 -4.03 -47.35 24.58
CA ASN A 17 -3.75 -46.68 23.30
C ASN A 17 -3.47 -45.16 23.45
N VAL A 18 -2.56 -44.82 24.37
CA VAL A 18 -2.13 -43.42 24.63
C VAL A 18 -1.57 -42.75 23.37
N LEU A 19 -0.89 -43.51 22.51
CA LEU A 19 -0.34 -43.01 21.25
C LEU A 19 -1.43 -42.51 20.30
N ASP A 20 -2.54 -43.24 20.17
CA ASP A 20 -3.64 -42.84 19.28
C ASP A 20 -4.31 -41.56 19.78
N HIS A 21 -4.50 -41.43 21.09
CA HIS A 21 -5.04 -40.20 21.70
C HIS A 21 -4.08 -39.02 21.58
N PHE A 22 -2.76 -39.27 21.61
CA PHE A 22 -1.76 -38.24 21.40
C PHE A 22 -1.79 -37.75 19.94
N VAL A 23 -1.82 -38.66 18.96
CA VAL A 23 -1.84 -38.30 17.55
C VAL A 23 -3.17 -37.64 17.17
N ILE A 24 -4.31 -38.28 17.47
CA ILE A 24 -5.63 -37.84 17.01
C ILE A 24 -6.18 -36.70 17.87
N GLY A 25 -5.95 -36.73 19.19
CA GLY A 25 -6.49 -35.73 20.11
C GLY A 25 -5.59 -34.51 20.23
N PHE A 26 -4.32 -34.70 20.54
CA PHE A 26 -3.42 -33.58 20.81
C PHE A 26 -2.89 -32.95 19.51
N LEU A 27 -2.29 -33.76 18.63
CA LEU A 27 -1.58 -33.25 17.46
C LEU A 27 -2.53 -32.66 16.40
N VAL A 28 -3.66 -33.32 16.12
CA VAL A 28 -4.67 -32.78 15.17
C VAL A 28 -5.22 -31.43 15.64
N ILE A 29 -5.57 -31.29 16.93
CA ILE A 29 -6.12 -30.04 17.45
C ILE A 29 -5.07 -28.92 17.39
N ILE A 30 -3.81 -29.20 17.69
CA ILE A 30 -2.74 -28.20 17.57
C ILE A 30 -2.58 -27.75 16.12
N VAL A 31 -2.47 -28.69 15.19
CA VAL A 31 -2.30 -28.36 13.77
C VAL A 31 -3.51 -27.59 13.22
N ALA A 32 -4.73 -27.96 13.63
CA ALA A 32 -5.96 -27.28 13.21
C ALA A 32 -6.05 -25.83 13.69
N ASN A 33 -5.41 -25.48 14.81
CA ASN A 33 -5.41 -24.11 15.32
C ASN A 33 -4.37 -23.20 14.66
N VAL A 34 -3.40 -23.75 13.94
CA VAL A 34 -2.39 -22.93 13.25
C VAL A 34 -2.88 -22.63 11.83
N PRO A 35 -3.14 -21.37 11.47
CA PRO A 35 -3.62 -21.02 10.13
C PRO A 35 -2.47 -21.02 9.12
N GLN A 36 -2.04 -22.22 8.70
CA GLN A 36 -0.91 -22.44 7.77
C GLN A 36 -1.08 -21.72 6.42
N GLY A 37 -2.32 -21.46 5.99
CA GLY A 37 -2.62 -20.78 4.73
C GLY A 37 -2.54 -19.25 4.78
N LEU A 38 -2.55 -18.65 5.97
CA LEU A 38 -2.63 -17.19 6.14
C LEU A 38 -1.49 -16.45 5.41
N PRO A 39 -0.20 -16.86 5.54
CA PRO A 39 0.89 -16.16 4.87
C PRO A 39 0.76 -16.20 3.34
N ALA A 40 0.28 -17.31 2.79
CA ALA A 40 0.07 -17.46 1.35
C ALA A 40 -1.06 -16.54 0.83
N THR A 41 -2.14 -16.42 1.60
CA THR A 41 -3.26 -15.52 1.26
C THR A 41 -2.82 -14.06 1.25
N VAL A 42 -2.08 -13.61 2.28
CA VAL A 42 -1.56 -12.23 2.36
C VAL A 42 -0.66 -11.94 1.16
N MET A 43 0.30 -12.82 0.86
CA MET A 43 1.20 -12.63 -0.29
C MET A 43 0.46 -12.57 -1.63
N SER A 44 -0.61 -13.35 -1.80
CA SER A 44 -1.46 -13.29 -3.00
C SER A 44 -2.15 -11.93 -3.13
N GLN A 45 -2.70 -11.40 -2.04
CA GLN A 45 -3.33 -10.09 -2.01
C GLN A 45 -2.33 -8.98 -2.36
N LEU A 46 -1.15 -8.97 -1.74
CA LEU A 46 -0.09 -8.00 -2.02
C LEU A 46 0.33 -8.04 -3.50
N ARG A 47 0.43 -9.22 -4.11
CA ARG A 47 0.73 -9.35 -5.55
C ARG A 47 -0.35 -8.74 -6.44
N ILE A 48 -1.62 -8.95 -6.11
CA ILE A 48 -2.73 -8.35 -6.85
C ILE A 48 -2.67 -6.82 -6.77
N ILE A 49 -2.39 -6.28 -5.57
CA ILE A 49 -2.22 -4.84 -5.37
C ILE A 49 -1.02 -4.32 -6.16
N ALA A 50 0.12 -5.02 -6.11
CA ALA A 50 1.32 -4.65 -6.88
C ALA A 50 1.04 -4.58 -8.38
N ARG A 51 0.29 -5.54 -8.92
CA ARG A 51 -0.13 -5.55 -10.33
C ARG A 51 -1.02 -4.35 -10.67
N ARG A 52 -1.95 -3.99 -9.80
CA ARG A 52 -2.82 -2.79 -9.98
C ARG A 52 -2.01 -1.50 -9.88
N MET A 53 -1.02 -1.42 -9.00
CA MET A 53 -0.10 -0.28 -8.88
C MET A 53 0.79 -0.15 -10.13
N ALA A 54 1.28 -1.25 -10.68
CA ALA A 54 2.07 -1.24 -11.93
C ALA A 54 1.27 -0.70 -13.12
N GLN A 55 -0.03 -1.00 -13.21
CA GLN A 55 -0.93 -0.42 -14.23
C GLN A 55 -1.07 1.11 -14.10
N LYS A 56 -0.77 1.67 -12.93
CA LYS A 56 -0.74 3.12 -12.66
C LYS A 56 0.68 3.71 -12.72
N ASN A 57 1.63 3.01 -13.35
CA ASN A 57 3.04 3.40 -13.45
C ASN A 57 3.80 3.46 -12.10
N ILE A 58 3.31 2.77 -11.06
CA ILE A 58 4.00 2.64 -9.77
C ILE A 58 4.73 1.30 -9.75
N TYR A 59 6.06 1.36 -9.69
CA TYR A 59 6.91 0.17 -9.66
C TYR A 59 7.27 -0.23 -8.22
N ILE A 60 6.76 -1.38 -7.78
CA ILE A 60 7.02 -1.94 -6.44
C ILE A 60 8.15 -2.96 -6.52
N LYS A 61 9.26 -2.69 -5.83
CA LYS A 61 10.45 -3.59 -5.78
C LYS A 61 10.27 -4.76 -4.81
N ARG A 62 9.55 -4.54 -3.70
CA ARG A 62 9.28 -5.54 -2.65
C ARG A 62 7.81 -5.45 -2.27
N LEU A 63 7.13 -6.60 -2.19
CA LEU A 63 5.69 -6.64 -1.93
C LEU A 63 5.31 -6.08 -0.56
N GLU A 64 6.15 -6.27 0.45
CA GLU A 64 5.96 -5.79 1.83
C GLU A 64 5.80 -4.26 1.89
N LEU A 65 6.42 -3.51 0.97
CA LEU A 65 6.30 -2.05 0.90
C LEU A 65 4.88 -1.56 0.66
N ILE A 66 4.00 -2.41 0.12
CA ILE A 66 2.60 -2.07 -0.11
C ILE A 66 1.86 -1.86 1.21
N ASP A 67 2.15 -2.71 2.20
CA ASP A 67 1.55 -2.63 3.52
C ASP A 67 2.14 -1.46 4.32
N GLU A 68 3.46 -1.29 4.26
CA GLU A 68 4.16 -0.15 4.86
C GLU A 68 3.65 1.19 4.32
N LEU A 69 3.41 1.29 2.99
CA LEU A 69 2.85 2.49 2.38
C LEU A 69 1.41 2.74 2.85
N GLY A 70 0.62 1.69 3.07
CA GLY A 70 -0.74 1.80 3.61
C GLY A 70 -0.79 2.27 5.06
N ALA A 71 0.24 1.91 5.84
CA ALA A 71 0.40 2.33 7.24
C ALA A 71 1.15 3.68 7.41
N ALA A 72 1.65 4.26 6.32
CA ALA A 72 2.42 5.49 6.39
C ALA A 72 1.58 6.68 6.88
N THR A 73 2.07 7.38 7.89
CA THR A 73 1.42 8.56 8.48
C THR A 73 2.10 9.88 8.10
N VAL A 74 3.33 9.82 7.59
CA VAL A 74 4.14 10.98 7.19
C VAL A 74 4.78 10.71 5.83
N ILE A 75 4.71 11.69 4.94
CA ILE A 75 5.37 11.66 3.63
C ILE A 75 6.51 12.67 3.63
N CYS A 76 7.75 12.17 3.58
CA CYS A 76 8.93 12.99 3.36
C CYS A 76 9.18 13.07 1.84
N ALA A 77 8.82 14.20 1.23
CA ALA A 77 9.08 14.46 -0.19
C ALA A 77 10.27 15.38 -0.37
N ASP A 78 11.13 15.08 -1.34
CA ASP A 78 12.18 16.00 -1.78
C ASP A 78 11.58 17.11 -2.69
N LYS A 79 12.23 18.27 -2.75
CA LYS A 79 11.74 19.38 -3.57
C LYS A 79 12.08 19.20 -5.04
N SER A 80 13.37 19.15 -5.36
CA SER A 80 13.84 19.25 -6.75
C SER A 80 13.75 17.90 -7.45
N GLY A 81 13.02 17.83 -8.56
CA GLY A 81 12.83 16.58 -9.30
C GLY A 81 11.79 15.62 -8.72
N THR A 82 11.18 15.96 -7.57
CA THR A 82 10.03 15.24 -6.99
C THR A 82 8.79 16.14 -6.95
N LEU A 83 8.81 17.22 -6.15
CA LEU A 83 7.72 18.21 -6.16
C LEU A 83 7.78 19.13 -7.38
N THR A 84 9.00 19.44 -7.84
CA THR A 84 9.23 20.24 -9.06
C THR A 84 9.69 19.35 -10.22
N MET A 85 9.44 19.79 -11.45
CA MET A 85 9.93 19.11 -12.66
C MET A 85 11.45 19.23 -12.88
N ASN A 86 12.19 19.84 -11.93
CA ASN A 86 13.60 20.20 -12.07
C ASN A 86 13.91 20.98 -13.38
N GLN A 87 12.93 21.79 -13.83
CA GLN A 87 13.03 22.66 -14.98
C GLN A 87 12.77 24.09 -14.52
N MET A 88 13.72 24.99 -14.77
CA MET A 88 13.54 26.41 -14.48
C MET A 88 12.71 27.06 -15.58
N VAL A 89 11.64 27.74 -15.19
CA VAL A 89 10.72 28.42 -16.08
C VAL A 89 10.53 29.85 -15.57
N VAL A 90 10.55 30.82 -16.49
CA VAL A 90 10.23 32.21 -16.16
C VAL A 90 8.72 32.31 -15.94
N THR A 91 8.31 32.59 -14.71
CA THR A 91 6.89 32.68 -14.34
C THR A 91 6.34 34.07 -14.60
N ASP A 92 7.14 35.11 -14.36
CA ASP A 92 6.70 36.51 -14.42
C ASP A 92 7.87 37.41 -14.84
N LEU A 93 7.54 38.51 -15.50
CA LEU A 93 8.47 39.56 -15.90
C LEU A 93 8.01 40.89 -15.32
N TRP A 94 8.85 41.56 -14.54
CA TRP A 94 8.58 42.94 -14.12
C TRP A 94 9.20 43.92 -15.10
N TYR A 95 8.37 44.71 -15.79
CA TYR A 95 8.83 45.69 -16.78
C TYR A 95 7.93 46.93 -16.82
N ASN A 96 8.55 48.12 -16.90
CA ASN A 96 7.86 49.42 -16.95
C ASN A 96 6.79 49.64 -15.86
N GLY A 97 7.13 49.26 -14.61
CA GLY A 97 6.23 49.38 -13.46
C GLY A 97 5.03 48.42 -13.48
N ARG A 98 5.05 47.39 -14.33
CA ARG A 98 3.98 46.39 -14.46
C ARG A 98 4.55 44.98 -14.33
N LEU A 99 3.78 44.11 -13.68
CA LEU A 99 4.00 42.67 -13.69
C LEU A 99 3.37 42.10 -14.96
N ILE A 100 4.18 41.49 -15.80
CA ILE A 100 3.78 40.77 -17.00
C ILE A 100 3.85 39.28 -16.65
N PRO A 101 2.71 38.61 -16.42
CA PRO A 101 2.71 37.17 -16.17
C PRO A 101 3.26 36.43 -17.39
N GLY A 102 4.18 35.51 -17.17
CA GLY A 102 4.76 34.63 -18.17
C GLY A 102 3.77 33.56 -18.62
N ALA A 103 4.02 32.95 -19.79
CA ALA A 103 3.10 32.02 -20.44
C ALA A 103 2.93 30.65 -19.72
N GLY A 104 3.47 30.48 -18.51
CA GLY A 104 3.39 29.22 -17.76
C GLY A 104 4.18 28.08 -18.42
N VAL A 105 4.16 26.90 -17.78
CA VAL A 105 4.93 25.73 -18.22
C VAL A 105 4.28 25.05 -19.42
N ASP A 106 5.05 24.75 -20.48
CA ASP A 106 4.56 23.95 -21.61
C ASP A 106 4.38 22.47 -21.19
N LEU A 107 3.13 22.08 -20.94
CA LEU A 107 2.71 20.72 -20.57
C LEU A 107 2.91 19.69 -21.70
N LYS A 108 3.44 20.07 -22.87
CA LYS A 108 3.72 19.15 -23.98
C LYS A 108 5.01 18.36 -23.81
N HIS A 109 5.84 18.64 -22.79
CA HIS A 109 7.13 17.98 -22.61
C HIS A 109 7.00 16.45 -22.40
N PRO A 110 7.83 15.60 -23.05
CA PRO A 110 7.72 14.13 -23.00
C PRO A 110 7.81 13.53 -21.59
N HIS A 111 8.47 14.19 -20.64
CA HIS A 111 8.56 13.76 -19.24
C HIS A 111 7.29 14.02 -18.41
N ILE A 112 6.34 14.82 -18.93
CA ILE A 112 5.09 15.21 -18.23
C ILE A 112 3.97 14.17 -18.52
N ARG A 113 4.28 13.01 -19.13
CA ARG A 113 3.27 12.03 -19.57
C ARG A 113 2.30 11.60 -18.45
N ALA A 114 2.81 11.42 -17.22
CA ALA A 114 2.00 11.08 -16.05
C ALA A 114 1.08 12.25 -15.61
N MET A 115 1.61 13.47 -15.52
CA MET A 115 0.82 14.68 -15.25
C MET A 115 -0.21 14.94 -16.36
N ARG A 116 0.14 14.68 -17.62
CA ARG A 116 -0.71 14.89 -18.80
C ARG A 116 -1.92 13.95 -18.81
N SER A 117 -1.79 12.72 -18.31
CA SER A 117 -2.96 11.83 -18.15
C SER A 117 -3.93 12.32 -17.08
N THR A 118 -3.43 12.98 -16.02
CA THR A 118 -4.26 13.56 -14.96
C THR A 118 -4.97 14.84 -15.46
N VAL A 119 -4.24 15.73 -16.14
CA VAL A 119 -4.81 16.96 -16.75
C VAL A 119 -5.86 16.66 -17.82
N LYS A 120 -5.63 15.64 -18.66
CA LYS A 120 -6.58 15.27 -19.73
C LYS A 120 -7.93 14.79 -19.22
N ASN A 121 -8.00 14.29 -17.98
CA ASN A 121 -9.25 13.84 -17.36
C ASN A 121 -10.05 14.99 -16.73
N GLY A 122 -9.58 16.24 -16.82
CA GLY A 122 -10.27 17.40 -16.26
C GLY A 122 -9.95 17.65 -14.78
N ASP A 123 -9.06 16.86 -14.18
CA ASP A 123 -8.59 17.08 -12.81
C ASP A 123 -7.70 18.34 -12.79
N ARG A 124 -8.13 19.37 -12.06
CA ARG A 124 -7.36 20.59 -11.82
C ARG A 124 -6.10 20.22 -11.03
N LEU A 125 -4.92 20.40 -11.63
CA LEU A 125 -3.63 20.15 -10.97
C LEU A 125 -3.37 21.06 -9.75
N GLU A 126 -4.12 22.14 -9.61
CA GLU A 126 -3.97 23.16 -8.57
C GLU A 126 -5.04 23.06 -7.47
N GLU A 127 -5.93 22.07 -7.52
CA GLU A 127 -6.73 21.81 -6.32
C GLU A 127 -5.74 21.37 -5.23
N PRO A 128 -5.69 22.08 -4.07
CA PRO A 128 -4.88 21.62 -2.96
C PRO A 128 -5.26 20.17 -2.71
N LEU A 129 -4.25 19.30 -2.46
CA LEU A 129 -4.51 17.88 -2.26
C LEU A 129 -5.74 17.76 -1.35
N PRO A 130 -6.77 17.00 -1.76
CA PRO A 130 -7.92 16.79 -0.90
C PRO A 130 -7.35 16.35 0.44
N ASP A 131 -7.90 16.89 1.52
CA ASP A 131 -7.29 16.84 2.82
C ASP A 131 -7.44 15.41 3.39
N ILE A 132 -6.60 14.49 2.89
CA ILE A 132 -6.66 13.05 3.15
C ILE A 132 -6.56 12.76 4.66
N PHE A 133 -5.93 13.68 5.41
CA PHE A 133 -5.64 13.54 6.83
C PHE A 133 -6.66 14.22 7.77
N THR A 134 -7.53 15.10 7.28
CA THR A 134 -8.54 15.77 8.15
C THR A 134 -9.93 15.16 8.04
N GLY A 135 -10.15 14.21 7.14
CA GLY A 135 -11.42 13.49 7.02
C GLY A 135 -12.61 14.37 6.61
N ASN A 136 -12.37 15.61 6.18
CA ASN A 136 -13.44 16.52 5.80
C ASN A 136 -13.73 16.35 4.30
N ARG A 137 -14.80 15.60 4.00
CA ARG A 137 -15.34 15.49 2.64
C ARG A 137 -16.03 16.80 2.28
N TYR A 138 -15.53 17.51 1.29
CA TYR A 138 -16.32 18.40 0.44
C TYR A 138 -16.17 17.95 -1.01
#